data_AF-T1AEC6-F1
#
_entry.id   AF-T1AEC6-F1
#
_cell.length_a   1.000
_cell.length_b   1.000
_cell.length_c   1.000
_cell.angle_alpha   90.00
_cell.angle_beta   90.00
_cell.angle_gamma   90.00
#
_symmetry.space_group_name_H-M   'P 1'
#
loop_
_entity.id
_entity.type
_entity.pdbx_description
1 polymer ?
#
loop_
_entity_poly.entity_id
_entity_poly.type
_entity_poly.pdbx_seq_one_letter_code
_entity_poly.pdbx_strand_id
1 'polypeptide(L)'
;RKETAKEVAEVQTRFAQQGEAESAREKARELASAELKAKRTLFEAQERRIRGALEELRGRLSAYTRTPEYPKLLSGMVDLASSTLGASLRIRARAEDVTLLPAPAQKLVDRKAPLTTLGGIVAETPDGARAMNMTFEELLRLREDRLREILSR
;
A
#
# COMPACT_ATOMS: atom_id res chain seq x y z
N ARG A 1 -59.16 -35.25 -31.47
CA ARG A 1 -59.49 -33.82 -31.19
C ARG A 1 -59.26 -33.44 -29.72
N LYS A 2 -59.76 -34.19 -28.72
CA LYS A 2 -59.47 -33.91 -27.29
C LYS A 2 -58.00 -34.10 -26.90
N GLU A 3 -57.33 -35.10 -27.48
CA GLU A 3 -55.94 -35.45 -27.20
C GLU A 3 -54.96 -34.38 -27.72
N THR A 4 -55.19 -33.89 -28.94
CA THR A 4 -54.42 -32.82 -29.59
C THR A 4 -54.53 -31.48 -28.87
N ALA A 5 -55.69 -31.17 -28.27
CA ALA A 5 -55.86 -29.95 -27.47
C ALA A 5 -55.10 -30.02 -26.13
N LYS A 6 -54.97 -31.23 -25.56
CA LYS A 6 -54.23 -31.47 -24.32
C LYS A 6 -52.72 -31.36 -24.54
N GLU A 7 -52.21 -31.93 -25.64
CA GLU A 7 -50.81 -31.79 -26.04
C GLU A 7 -50.43 -30.33 -26.32
N VAL A 8 -51.29 -29.57 -27.01
CA VAL A 8 -51.04 -28.13 -27.25
C VAL A 8 -51.00 -27.34 -25.94
N ALA A 9 -51.89 -27.64 -24.99
CA ALA A 9 -51.91 -26.98 -23.68
C ALA A 9 -50.66 -27.34 -22.84
N GLU A 10 -50.21 -28.59 -22.86
CA GLU A 10 -48.99 -29.03 -22.18
C GLU A 10 -47.74 -28.36 -22.78
N VAL A 11 -47.66 -28.26 -24.10
CA VAL A 11 -46.57 -27.57 -24.79
C VAL A 11 -46.55 -26.07 -24.44
N GLN A 12 -47.70 -25.39 -24.47
CA GLN A 12 -47.80 -23.98 -24.07
C GLN A 12 -47.38 -23.76 -22.61
N THR A 13 -47.83 -24.63 -21.70
CA THR A 13 -47.47 -24.54 -20.28
C THR A 13 -45.97 -24.73 -20.08
N ARG A 14 -45.37 -25.69 -20.80
CA ARG A 14 -43.93 -25.96 -20.74
C ARG A 14 -43.09 -24.78 -21.25
N PHE A 15 -43.51 -24.16 -22.35
CA PHE A 15 -42.85 -22.95 -22.88
C PHE A 15 -43.01 -21.75 -21.94
N ALA A 16 -44.17 -21.56 -21.33
CA ALA A 16 -44.38 -20.50 -20.34
C ALA A 16 -43.47 -20.69 -19.11
N GLN A 17 -43.40 -21.91 -18.57
CA GLN A 17 -42.52 -22.25 -17.45
C GLN A 17 -41.04 -22.10 -17.80
N GLN A 18 -40.64 -22.48 -19.02
CA GLN A 18 -39.27 -22.26 -19.49
C GLN A 18 -38.94 -20.77 -19.63
N GLY A 19 -39.84 -19.97 -20.20
CA GLY A 19 -39.67 -18.53 -20.33
C GLY A 19 -39.58 -17.82 -18.97
N GLU A 20 -40.41 -18.21 -18.01
CA GLU A 20 -40.33 -17.71 -16.63
C GLU A 20 -39.01 -18.08 -15.95
N ALA A 21 -38.58 -19.34 -16.09
CA ALA A 21 -37.32 -19.82 -15.51
C ALA A 21 -36.09 -19.12 -16.13
N GLU A 22 -36.11 -18.88 -17.45
CA GLU A 22 -35.04 -18.18 -18.15
C GLU A 22 -35.02 -16.68 -17.79
N SER A 23 -36.18 -16.03 -17.73
CA SER A 23 -36.32 -14.65 -17.24
C SER A 23 -35.82 -14.49 -15.79
N ALA A 24 -36.16 -15.43 -14.91
CA ALA A 24 -35.68 -15.43 -13.53
C ALA A 24 -34.17 -15.62 -13.45
N ARG A 25 -33.59 -16.51 -14.27
CA ARG A 25 -32.14 -16.71 -14.35
C ARG A 25 -31.41 -15.47 -14.84
N GLU A 26 -31.93 -14.82 -15.87
CA GLU A 26 -31.30 -13.62 -16.42
C GLU A 26 -31.38 -12.44 -15.44
N LYS A 27 -32.52 -12.24 -14.79
CA LYS A 27 -32.65 -11.25 -13.70
C LYS A 27 -31.67 -11.52 -12.56
N ALA A 28 -31.50 -12.78 -12.15
CA ALA A 28 -30.54 -13.14 -11.11
C ALA A 28 -29.09 -12.86 -11.55
N ARG A 29 -28.75 -13.09 -12.82
CA ARG A 29 -27.43 -12.77 -13.39
C ARG A 29 -27.19 -11.27 -13.44
N GLU A 30 -28.17 -10.50 -13.89
CA GLU A 30 -28.09 -9.04 -13.94
C GLU A 30 -27.90 -8.45 -12.55
N LEU A 31 -28.68 -8.92 -11.57
CA LEU A 31 -28.57 -8.48 -10.17
C LEU A 31 -27.17 -8.79 -9.61
N ALA A 32 -26.69 -10.02 -9.79
CA ALA A 32 -25.36 -10.42 -9.34
C ALA A 32 -24.25 -9.58 -10.02
N SER A 33 -24.39 -9.29 -11.31
CA SER A 33 -23.46 -8.42 -12.04
C SER A 33 -23.47 -6.99 -11.49
N ALA A 34 -24.66 -6.45 -11.21
CA ALA A 34 -24.81 -5.12 -10.63
C ALA A 34 -24.18 -5.03 -9.23
N GLU A 35 -24.40 -6.04 -8.38
CA GLU A 35 -23.78 -6.12 -7.05
C GLU A 35 -22.25 -6.16 -7.12
N LEU A 36 -21.69 -6.96 -8.04
CA LEU A 36 -20.25 -7.03 -8.25
C LEU A 36 -19.67 -5.69 -8.71
N LYS A 37 -20.35 -5.00 -9.64
CA LYS A 37 -19.94 -3.66 -10.11
C LYS A 37 -19.99 -2.63 -8.97
N ALA A 38 -21.04 -2.66 -8.15
CA ALA A 38 -21.16 -1.78 -7.00
C ALA A 38 -20.03 -1.99 -5.99
N LYS A 39 -19.75 -3.25 -5.62
CA LYS A 39 -18.63 -3.59 -4.73
C LYS A 39 -17.29 -3.12 -5.30
N ARG A 40 -17.04 -3.37 -6.58
CA ARG A 40 -15.82 -2.93 -7.26
C ARG A 40 -15.66 -1.40 -7.20
N THR A 41 -16.73 -0.66 -7.49
CA THR A 41 -16.71 0.81 -7.47
C THR A 41 -16.36 1.35 -6.08
N LEU A 42 -16.92 0.74 -5.03
CA LEU A 42 -16.63 1.08 -3.64
C LEU A 42 -15.15 0.84 -3.31
N PHE A 43 -14.61 -0.35 -3.63
CA PHE A 43 -13.19 -0.65 -3.40
C PHE A 43 -12.27 0.26 -4.18
N GLU A 44 -12.59 0.58 -5.43
CA GLU A 44 -11.79 1.51 -6.25
C GLU A 44 -11.81 2.94 -5.68
N ALA A 45 -12.95 3.39 -5.14
CA ALA A 45 -13.02 4.69 -4.46
C ALA A 45 -12.19 4.70 -3.17
N GLN A 46 -12.26 3.63 -2.38
CA GLN A 46 -11.48 3.48 -1.15
C GLN A 46 -9.97 3.46 -1.43
N GLU A 47 -9.52 2.65 -2.39
CA GLU A 47 -8.10 2.54 -2.73
C GLU A 47 -7.57 3.85 -3.34
N ARG A 48 -8.40 4.61 -4.07
CA ARG A 48 -8.03 5.96 -4.53
C ARG A 48 -7.82 6.93 -3.38
N ARG A 49 -8.69 6.91 -2.36
CA ARG A 49 -8.54 7.75 -1.16
C ARG A 49 -7.26 7.42 -0.40
N ILE A 50 -6.98 6.13 -0.18
CA ILE A 50 -5.77 5.66 0.51
C ILE A 50 -4.53 6.10 -0.26
N ARG A 51 -4.48 5.84 -1.57
CA ARG A 51 -3.36 6.28 -2.41
C ARG A 51 -3.16 7.79 -2.37
N GLY A 52 -4.23 8.57 -2.51
CA GLY A 52 -4.15 10.04 -2.42
C GLY A 52 -3.56 10.53 -1.10
N ALA A 53 -4.02 9.96 0.02
CA ALA A 53 -3.49 10.33 1.34
C ALA A 53 -2.01 9.94 1.52
N LEU A 54 -1.60 8.78 1.01
CA LEU A 54 -0.20 8.34 1.05
C LEU A 54 0.70 9.23 0.18
N GLU A 55 0.23 9.63 -1.00
CA GLU A 55 0.98 10.55 -1.88
C GLU A 55 1.12 11.94 -1.24
N GLU A 56 0.07 12.47 -0.61
CA GLU A 56 0.16 13.73 0.14
C GLU A 56 1.19 13.63 1.28
N LEU A 57 1.16 12.53 2.03
CA LEU A 57 2.12 12.29 3.11
C LEU A 57 3.56 12.17 2.59
N ARG A 58 3.78 11.45 1.48
CA ARG A 58 5.08 11.40 0.80
C ARG A 58 5.56 12.79 0.40
N GLY A 59 4.67 13.62 -0.14
CA GLY A 59 4.97 15.02 -0.47
C GLY A 59 5.40 15.83 0.74
N ARG A 60 4.70 15.69 1.87
CA ARG A 60 5.04 16.35 3.14
C ARG A 60 6.38 15.88 3.69
N LEU A 61 6.69 14.58 3.62
CA LEU A 61 7.98 14.03 4.04
C LEU A 61 9.13 14.50 3.15
N SER A 62 8.90 14.58 1.83
CA SER A 62 9.88 15.16 0.90
C SER A 62 10.17 16.62 1.25
N ALA A 63 9.13 17.42 1.52
CA ALA A 63 9.29 18.81 1.94
C ALA A 63 10.02 18.92 3.29
N TYR A 64 9.74 18.01 4.23
CA TYR A 64 10.40 17.96 5.54
C TYR A 64 11.92 17.81 5.43
N THR A 65 12.44 17.10 4.42
CA THR A 65 13.90 16.98 4.24
C THR A 65 14.65 18.29 4.02
N ARG A 66 13.92 19.37 3.68
CA ARG A 66 14.48 20.70 3.44
C ARG A 66 14.37 21.61 4.65
N THR A 67 13.78 21.13 5.76
CA THR A 67 13.59 21.93 6.96
C THR A 67 14.81 21.83 7.88
N PRO A 68 15.08 22.85 8.72
CA PRO A 68 16.24 22.85 9.61
C PRO A 68 16.18 21.77 10.71
N GLU A 69 15.02 21.16 10.95
CA GLU A 69 14.86 20.07 11.90
C GLU A 69 15.32 18.71 11.35
N TYR A 70 15.42 18.58 10.03
CA TYR A 70 15.75 17.30 9.40
C TYR A 70 17.13 16.73 9.82
N PRO A 71 18.21 17.53 9.91
CA PRO A 71 19.49 17.06 10.44
C PRO A 71 19.38 16.51 11.88
N LYS A 72 18.52 17.10 12.71
CA LYS A 72 18.28 16.62 14.09
C LYS A 72 17.59 15.25 14.07
N LEU A 73 16.65 15.03 13.16
CA LEU A 73 16.03 13.72 12.97
C LEU A 73 17.08 12.68 12.55
N LEU A 74 17.92 13.01 11.56
CA LEU A 74 18.98 12.11 11.09
C LEU A 74 19.97 11.77 12.21
N SER A 75 20.36 12.74 13.04
CA SER A 75 21.18 12.49 14.23
C SER A 75 20.52 11.48 15.17
N GLY A 76 19.23 11.67 15.48
CA GLY A 76 18.49 10.74 16.33
C GLY A 76 18.40 9.32 15.75
N MET A 77 18.30 9.19 14.42
CA MET A 77 18.36 7.87 13.76
C MET A 77 19.73 7.22 13.93
N VAL A 78 20.83 7.97 13.82
CA VAL A 78 22.18 7.44 14.05
C VAL A 78 22.36 7.00 15.50
N ASP A 79 21.88 7.78 16.47
CA ASP A 79 21.97 7.45 17.89
C ASP A 79 21.17 6.17 18.22
N LEU A 80 19.97 6.05 17.64
CA LEU A 80 19.14 4.85 17.77
C LEU A 80 19.82 3.62 17.16
N ALA A 81 20.40 3.75 15.96
CA ALA A 81 21.15 2.67 15.34
C ALA A 81 22.36 2.25 16.19
N SER A 82 23.13 3.22 16.68
CA SER A 82 24.34 2.98 17.48
C SER A 82 24.03 2.29 18.81
N SER A 83 22.94 2.67 19.47
CA SER A 83 22.49 2.02 20.70
C SER A 83 21.93 0.61 20.48
N THR A 84 21.35 0.33 19.30
CA THR A 84 20.70 -0.96 19.01
C THR A 84 21.65 -2.00 18.38
N LEU A 85 22.54 -1.54 17.49
CA LEU A 85 23.43 -2.38 16.69
C LEU A 85 24.89 -2.35 17.19
N GLY A 86 25.24 -1.37 18.03
CA GLY A 86 26.60 -1.16 18.55
C GLY A 86 27.36 -0.03 17.83
N ALA A 87 28.56 0.29 18.31
CA ALA A 87 29.32 1.45 17.84
C ALA A 87 29.98 1.27 16.46
N SER A 88 30.18 0.02 16.02
CA SER A 88 30.74 -0.28 14.69
C SER A 88 29.60 -0.52 13.72
N LEU A 89 29.36 0.44 12.82
CA LEU A 89 28.25 0.43 11.88
C LEU A 89 28.71 0.90 10.50
N ARG A 90 28.00 0.42 9.48
CA ARG A 90 28.00 1.02 8.15
C ARG A 90 26.65 1.70 7.96
N ILE A 91 26.67 2.94 7.48
CA ILE A 91 25.46 3.74 7.25
C ILE A 91 25.30 3.90 5.74
N ARG A 92 24.08 3.77 5.25
CA ARG A 92 23.69 4.15 3.89
C ARG A 92 22.64 5.25 4.01
N ALA A 93 22.83 6.31 3.24
CA ALA A 93 21.95 7.46 3.20
C ALA A 93 21.85 7.97 1.76
N ARG A 94 20.92 8.87 1.51
CA ARG A 94 20.85 9.63 0.26
C ARG A 94 22.10 10.53 0.16
N ALA A 95 22.64 10.72 -1.04
CA ALA A 95 23.88 11.47 -1.24
C ALA A 95 23.84 12.90 -0.67
N GLU A 96 22.70 13.57 -0.82
CA GLU A 96 22.41 14.92 -0.32
C GLU A 96 22.23 14.98 1.21
N ASP A 97 21.91 13.87 1.86
CA ASP A 97 21.74 13.80 3.32
C ASP A 97 23.07 13.56 4.03
N VAL A 98 24.11 13.10 3.32
CA VAL A 98 25.42 12.76 3.91
C VAL A 98 26.02 13.96 4.63
N THR A 99 25.90 15.16 4.07
CA THR A 99 26.43 16.39 4.68
C THR A 99 25.61 16.86 5.89
N LEU A 100 24.37 16.39 6.02
CA LEU A 100 23.45 16.71 7.12
C LEU A 100 23.65 15.80 8.34
N LEU A 101 24.32 14.66 8.15
CA LEU A 101 24.65 13.74 9.23
C LEU A 101 25.71 14.31 10.18
N PRO A 102 25.73 13.89 11.46
CA PRO A 102 26.80 14.24 12.39
C PRO A 102 28.18 13.83 11.85
N ALA A 103 29.21 14.65 12.07
CA ALA A 103 30.56 14.41 11.53
C ALA A 103 31.14 13.01 11.82
N PRO A 104 30.93 12.38 13.00
CA PRO A 104 31.35 11.00 13.23
C PRO A 104 30.62 10.00 12.30
N ALA A 105 29.33 10.20 12.10
CA ALA A 105 28.48 9.33 11.27
C ALA A 105 28.85 9.43 9.79
N GLN A 106 29.26 10.60 9.29
CA GLN A 106 29.68 10.78 7.90
C GLN A 106 30.83 9.85 7.48
N LYS A 107 31.70 9.46 8.43
CA LYS A 107 32.82 8.53 8.19
C LYS A 107 32.36 7.08 8.04
N LEU A 108 31.20 6.76 8.62
CA LEU A 108 30.59 5.43 8.57
C LEU A 108 29.72 5.25 7.32
N VAL A 109 29.49 6.32 6.56
CA VAL A 109 28.63 6.28 5.37
C VAL A 109 29.33 5.56 4.21
N ASP A 110 28.68 4.54 3.68
CA ASP A 110 29.05 3.94 2.41
C ASP A 110 28.61 4.82 1.24
N ARG A 111 29.57 5.55 0.68
CA ARG A 111 29.36 6.44 -0.46
C ARG A 111 29.30 5.71 -1.81
N LYS A 112 29.63 4.42 -1.86
CA LYS A 112 29.58 3.63 -3.11
C LYS A 112 28.18 3.18 -3.46
N ALA A 113 27.28 3.11 -2.47
CA ALA A 113 25.90 2.64 -2.63
C ALA A 113 24.89 3.62 -1.97
N PRO A 114 24.74 4.84 -2.51
CA PRO A 114 23.77 5.81 -2.00
C PRO A 114 22.34 5.26 -2.10
N LEU A 115 21.49 5.68 -1.18
CA LEU A 115 20.07 5.31 -1.19
C LEU A 115 19.28 6.19 -2.16
N THR A 116 18.37 5.56 -2.91
CA THR A 116 17.32 6.23 -3.68
C THR A 116 16.03 6.22 -2.84
N THR A 117 15.91 7.20 -1.94
CA THR A 117 14.79 7.33 -0.99
C THR A 117 14.40 8.79 -0.84
N LEU A 118 13.23 9.04 -0.24
CA LEU A 118 12.80 10.39 0.15
C LEU A 118 13.67 10.96 1.27
N GLY A 119 14.20 10.11 2.14
CA GLY A 119 15.07 10.49 3.24
C GLY A 119 15.22 9.37 4.28
N GLY A 120 16.07 9.62 5.28
CA GLY A 120 16.37 8.68 6.36
C GLY A 120 17.63 7.88 6.08
N ILE A 121 17.87 6.85 6.89
CA ILE A 121 19.10 6.05 6.82
C ILE A 121 18.81 4.55 6.87
N VAL A 122 19.74 3.76 6.36
CA VAL A 122 19.87 2.34 6.66
C VAL A 122 21.18 2.17 7.42
N ALA A 123 21.13 1.59 8.60
CA ALA A 123 22.32 1.25 9.38
C ALA A 123 22.48 -0.28 9.43
N GLU A 124 23.67 -0.77 9.15
CA GLU A 124 23.99 -2.20 9.16
C GLU A 124 25.26 -2.47 9.95
N THR A 125 25.35 -3.66 10.55
CA THR A 125 26.60 -4.13 11.14
C THR A 125 27.64 -4.38 10.02
N PRO A 126 28.96 -4.28 10.29
CA PRO A 126 29.99 -4.40 9.25
C PRO A 126 29.98 -5.74 8.50
N ASP A 127 29.51 -6.79 9.18
CA ASP A 127 29.31 -8.15 8.65
C ASP A 127 27.99 -8.33 7.89
N GLY A 128 27.10 -7.33 7.89
CA GLY A 128 25.79 -7.36 7.26
C GLY A 128 24.76 -8.25 7.96
N ALA A 129 25.08 -8.83 9.13
CA ALA A 129 24.20 -9.76 9.82
C ALA A 129 22.95 -9.09 10.42
N ARG A 130 23.05 -7.82 10.81
CA ARG A 130 21.95 -7.04 11.38
C ARG A 130 21.83 -5.70 10.66
N ALA A 131 20.60 -5.31 10.36
CA ALA A 131 20.31 -4.02 9.73
C ALA A 131 19.07 -3.37 10.33
N MET A 132 19.05 -2.05 10.34
CA MET A 132 17.93 -1.20 10.70
C MET A 132 17.64 -0.25 9.54
N ASN A 133 16.50 -0.47 8.89
CA ASN A 133 16.01 0.41 7.85
C ASN A 133 15.06 1.45 8.46
N MET A 134 15.52 2.70 8.49
CA MET A 134 14.79 3.86 8.99
C MET A 134 14.55 4.88 7.87
N THR A 135 14.43 4.40 6.64
CA THR A 135 13.99 5.22 5.51
C THR A 135 12.51 5.60 5.69
N PHE A 136 12.13 6.76 5.16
CA PHE A 136 10.74 7.20 5.24
C PHE A 136 9.78 6.20 4.59
N GLU A 137 10.18 5.55 3.51
CA GLU A 137 9.43 4.51 2.83
C GLU A 137 9.18 3.30 3.74
N GLU A 138 10.21 2.82 4.44
CA GLU A 138 10.06 1.69 5.35
C GLU A 138 9.21 2.06 6.56
N LEU A 139 9.39 3.26 7.11
CA LEU A 139 8.56 3.76 8.21
C LEU A 139 7.09 3.92 7.79
N LEU A 140 6.84 4.36 6.55
CA LEU A 140 5.50 4.41 5.98
C LEU A 140 4.93 3.00 5.80
N ARG A 141 5.70 2.07 5.24
CA ARG A 141 5.30 0.68 5.01
C ARG A 141 4.90 -0.01 6.31
N LEU A 142 5.71 0.14 7.36
CA LEU A 142 5.45 -0.39 8.71
C LEU A 142 4.21 0.23 9.39
N ARG A 143 3.69 1.33 8.84
CA ARG A 143 2.48 1.99 9.32
C ARG A 143 1.33 1.85 8.33
N GLU A 144 1.54 1.28 7.15
CA GLU A 144 0.56 1.22 6.08
C GLU A 144 -0.69 0.45 6.51
N ASP A 145 -0.55 -0.68 7.19
CA ASP A 145 -1.69 -1.46 7.70
C ASP A 145 -2.55 -0.64 8.67
N ARG A 146 -1.91 0.12 9.56
CA ARG A 146 -2.60 1.02 10.49
C ARG A 146 -3.24 2.21 9.76
N LEU A 147 -2.58 2.74 8.73
CA LEU A 147 -3.13 3.80 7.89
C LEU A 147 -4.34 3.30 7.09
N ARG A 148 -4.29 2.08 6.55
CA ARG A 148 -5.41 1.41 5.89
C ARG A 148 -6.56 1.19 6.86
N GLU A 149 -6.30 0.79 8.10
CA GLU A 149 -7.35 0.65 9.13
C GLU A 149 -8.05 1.99 9.42
N ILE A 150 -7.30 3.08 9.56
CA ILE A 150 -7.88 4.42 9.84
C ILE A 150 -8.67 4.94 8.63
N LEU A 151 -8.13 4.75 7.41
CA LEU A 151 -8.69 5.30 6.18
C LEU A 151 -9.81 4.42 5.57
N SER A 152 -9.99 3.20 6.07
CA SER A 152 -11.07 2.29 5.68
C SER A 152 -12.34 2.43 6.51
N ARG A 153 -12.30 3.22 7.60
CA ARG A 153 -13.47 3.66 8.36
C ARG A 153 -14.16 4.84 7.68
#